data_AF-A0A4R2IB82-F1
#
_entry.id   AF-A0A4R2IB82-F1
#
_cell.length_a   1.000
_cell.length_b   1.000
_cell.length_c   1.000
_cell.angle_alpha   90.00
_cell.angle_beta   90.00
_cell.angle_gamma   90.00
#
_symmetry.space_group_name_H-M   'P 1'
#
loop_
_entity.id
_entity.type
_entity.pdbx_description
1 polymer ?
#
loop_
_entity_poly.entity_id
_entity_poly.type
_entity_poly.pdbx_seq_one_letter_code
_entity_poly.pdbx_strand_id
1 'polypeptide(L)'
;MDIRFIPVIALALMLAACQSPAPRASNAAVPAASAAGEYDNHEQVWSARENPALIAPPHVHVTVEATPRTDWTIWRVQLDATPPIEASWALRTSDADGALVWLPHRALVAGPGRGAAFDPAQWTALDACALRGRATARGVQLAADASACAVLAPGVGPMAALLPLDIEREGDALHVRFYVDQARGTDARESLRRVRRYEGWAALNGAGPTAAADSNDWHTDRKVSLGNEGGRYALAYRDGRPSGYSLLLERLSYRDGNVPVLKLSVVDDATGRTLAYAWANPEATSIGINLGWVQVGLESSATIHPASP
;
A
#
# COMPACT_ATOMS: atom_id res chain seq x y z
N MET A 1 -13.45 -37.75 90.84
CA MET A 1 -14.52 -36.82 90.43
C MET A 1 -13.86 -35.62 89.80
N ASP A 2 -14.54 -35.09 88.79
CA ASP A 2 -14.27 -33.88 88.00
C ASP A 2 -13.76 -34.07 86.57
N ILE A 3 -14.75 -33.90 85.70
CA ILE A 3 -14.81 -33.86 84.24
C ILE A 3 -14.52 -32.42 83.80
N ARG A 4 -13.77 -32.25 82.70
CA ARG A 4 -13.88 -31.19 81.66
C ARG A 4 -12.63 -31.26 80.76
N PHE A 5 -12.61 -30.96 79.46
CA PHE A 5 -13.56 -30.88 78.35
C PHE A 5 -12.63 -30.72 77.09
N ILE A 6 -12.96 -31.34 75.96
CA ILE A 6 -12.19 -31.36 74.68
C ILE A 6 -12.38 -30.03 73.91
N PRO A 7 -11.42 -29.53 73.09
CA PRO A 7 -11.47 -29.72 71.61
C PRO A 7 -10.06 -29.91 70.97
N VAL A 8 -9.78 -31.01 70.26
CA VAL A 8 -9.88 -31.17 68.79
C VAL A 8 -9.87 -29.84 68.04
N ILE A 9 -8.71 -29.45 67.51
CA ILE A 9 -8.62 -28.42 66.46
C ILE A 9 -8.25 -29.10 65.14
N ALA A 10 -9.12 -28.84 64.18
CA ALA A 10 -9.23 -29.46 62.88
C ALA A 10 -8.07 -29.10 61.94
N LEU A 11 -7.62 -30.12 61.22
CA LEU A 11 -6.80 -30.04 60.02
C LEU A 11 -7.70 -29.52 58.87
N ALA A 12 -7.58 -28.23 58.53
CA ALA A 12 -8.29 -27.64 57.40
C ALA A 12 -7.31 -27.38 56.24
N LEU A 13 -7.59 -28.05 55.12
CA LEU A 13 -6.95 -27.89 53.82
C LEU A 13 -6.89 -26.41 53.39
N MET A 14 -5.70 -25.93 53.06
CA MET A 14 -5.49 -24.73 52.25
C MET A 14 -4.95 -25.13 50.88
N LEU A 15 -5.83 -25.68 50.02
CA LEU A 15 -5.63 -25.69 48.57
C LEU A 15 -6.14 -24.35 48.03
N ALA A 16 -5.32 -23.31 48.14
CA ALA A 16 -5.55 -22.06 47.45
C ALA A 16 -5.21 -22.26 45.97
N ALA A 17 -6.25 -22.54 45.17
CA ALA A 17 -6.18 -22.49 43.72
C ALA A 17 -5.91 -21.03 43.29
N CYS A 18 -4.69 -20.73 42.89
CA CYS A 18 -4.38 -19.53 42.11
C CYS A 18 -5.00 -19.70 40.71
N GLN A 19 -6.29 -19.44 40.56
CA GLN A 19 -6.89 -19.17 39.26
C GLN A 19 -6.48 -17.76 38.84
N SER A 20 -5.33 -17.64 38.19
CA SER A 20 -5.00 -16.44 37.43
C SER A 20 -6.09 -16.25 36.38
N PRO A 21 -6.80 -15.10 36.34
CA PRO A 21 -7.71 -14.83 35.24
C PRO A 21 -6.88 -14.85 33.95
N ALA A 22 -7.20 -15.78 33.05
CA ALA A 22 -6.62 -15.79 31.72
C ALA A 22 -6.89 -14.40 31.11
N PRO A 23 -5.87 -13.72 30.56
CA PRO A 23 -6.11 -12.48 29.85
C PRO A 23 -7.07 -12.82 28.71
N ARG A 24 -8.28 -12.27 28.76
CA ARG A 24 -9.15 -12.19 27.60
C ARG A 24 -8.36 -11.38 26.58
N ALA A 25 -7.71 -12.07 25.65
CA ALA A 25 -7.19 -11.44 24.45
C ALA A 25 -8.41 -10.86 23.74
N SER A 26 -8.64 -9.56 23.94
CA SER A 26 -9.46 -8.79 23.02
C SER A 26 -8.74 -8.93 21.68
N ASN A 27 -9.29 -9.75 20.79
CA ASN A 27 -8.96 -9.71 19.38
C ASN A 27 -9.39 -8.33 18.88
N ALA A 28 -8.56 -7.32 19.16
CA ALA A 28 -8.75 -5.99 18.64
C ALA A 28 -8.56 -6.11 17.14
N ALA A 29 -9.68 -6.22 16.42
CA ALA A 29 -9.69 -6.20 14.97
C ALA A 29 -8.92 -4.96 14.51
N VAL A 30 -7.90 -5.16 13.68
CA VAL A 30 -7.20 -4.05 13.03
C VAL A 30 -8.26 -3.28 12.23
N PRO A 31 -8.56 -2.00 12.55
CA PRO A 31 -9.67 -1.31 11.93
C PRO A 31 -9.46 -1.21 10.42
N ALA A 32 -10.50 -1.48 9.62
CA ALA A 32 -10.42 -1.40 8.15
C ALA A 32 -9.99 0.00 7.66
N ALA A 33 -10.34 1.06 8.41
CA ALA A 33 -9.93 2.44 8.15
C ALA A 33 -8.40 2.65 8.23
N SER A 34 -7.67 1.81 8.97
CA SER A 34 -6.20 1.85 9.04
C SER A 34 -5.54 1.44 7.73
N ALA A 35 -6.27 0.78 6.81
CA ALA A 35 -5.75 0.26 5.54
C ALA A 35 -5.84 1.23 4.36
N ALA A 36 -6.58 2.33 4.51
CA ALA A 36 -6.84 3.24 3.41
C ALA A 36 -5.55 3.91 2.91
N GLY A 37 -5.39 4.01 1.59
CA GLY A 37 -4.22 4.61 0.95
C GLY A 37 -3.96 4.08 -0.45
N GLU A 38 -2.98 4.67 -1.12
CA GLU A 38 -2.41 4.20 -2.38
C GLU A 38 -1.24 3.26 -2.08
N TYR A 39 -1.10 2.19 -2.85
CA TYR A 39 -0.05 1.18 -2.75
C TYR A 39 0.47 0.84 -4.14
N ASP A 40 1.77 0.59 -4.25
CA ASP A 40 2.43 0.38 -5.54
C ASP A 40 3.58 -0.63 -5.40
N ASN A 41 3.78 -1.52 -6.40
CA ASN A 41 4.85 -2.52 -6.41
C ASN A 41 6.10 -2.09 -7.21
N HIS A 42 6.30 -0.79 -7.41
CA HIS A 42 7.42 -0.21 -8.15
C HIS A 42 8.78 -0.85 -7.83
N GLU A 43 9.16 -0.98 -6.56
CA GLU A 43 10.45 -1.59 -6.18
C GLU A 43 10.55 -3.05 -6.61
N GLN A 44 9.45 -3.81 -6.54
CA GLN A 44 9.43 -5.21 -6.95
C GLN A 44 9.70 -5.33 -8.45
N VAL A 45 9.05 -4.47 -9.26
CA VAL A 45 9.25 -4.40 -10.71
C VAL A 45 10.66 -3.96 -11.05
N TRP A 46 11.16 -2.91 -10.39
CA TRP A 46 12.52 -2.43 -10.57
C TRP A 46 13.55 -3.51 -10.25
N SER A 47 13.42 -4.18 -9.09
CA SER A 47 14.35 -5.22 -8.63
C SER A 47 14.39 -6.42 -9.58
N ALA A 48 13.25 -6.80 -10.16
CA ALA A 48 13.19 -7.86 -11.15
C ALA A 48 13.86 -7.48 -12.48
N ARG A 49 13.81 -6.21 -12.88
CA ARG A 49 14.54 -5.72 -14.07
C ARG A 49 16.05 -5.75 -13.86
N GLU A 50 16.50 -5.40 -12.65
CA GLU A 50 17.92 -5.44 -12.27
C GLU A 50 18.45 -6.87 -12.04
N ASN A 51 17.56 -7.85 -11.88
CA ASN A 51 17.92 -9.25 -11.70
C ASN A 51 17.20 -10.17 -12.69
N PRO A 52 17.83 -10.48 -13.85
CA PRO A 52 17.24 -11.32 -14.89
C PRO A 52 16.86 -12.75 -14.46
N ALA A 53 17.34 -13.21 -13.28
CA ALA A 53 16.96 -14.52 -12.74
C ALA A 53 15.56 -14.53 -12.11
N LEU A 54 14.97 -13.36 -11.84
CA LEU A 54 13.63 -13.25 -11.28
C LEU A 54 12.58 -13.21 -12.40
N ILE A 55 11.44 -13.86 -12.16
CA ILE A 55 10.26 -13.70 -13.00
C ILE A 55 9.75 -12.28 -12.82
N ALA A 56 9.70 -11.51 -13.90
CA ALA A 56 9.23 -10.12 -13.86
C ALA A 56 7.76 -10.07 -13.38
N PRO A 57 7.46 -9.42 -12.25
CA PRO A 57 6.10 -9.17 -11.86
C PRO A 57 5.48 -8.09 -12.75
N PRO A 58 4.16 -8.14 -13.00
CA PRO A 58 3.48 -7.01 -13.58
C PRO A 58 3.55 -5.80 -12.64
N HIS A 59 3.46 -4.60 -13.20
CA HIS A 59 3.33 -3.39 -12.39
C HIS A 59 1.85 -3.19 -12.00
N VAL A 60 1.59 -3.05 -10.71
CA VAL A 60 0.24 -2.99 -10.12
C VAL A 60 0.15 -1.85 -9.13
N HIS A 61 -0.90 -1.05 -9.28
CA HIS A 61 -1.29 -0.01 -8.35
C HIS A 61 -2.59 -0.40 -7.63
N VAL A 62 -2.63 -0.25 -6.31
CA VAL A 62 -3.82 -0.53 -5.49
C VAL A 62 -4.21 0.70 -4.70
N THR A 63 -5.43 1.18 -4.88
CA THR A 63 -6.02 2.20 -4.01
C THR A 63 -7.06 1.55 -3.09
N VAL A 64 -6.87 1.71 -1.78
CA VAL A 64 -7.82 1.27 -0.75
C VAL A 64 -8.54 2.50 -0.20
N GLU A 65 -9.86 2.57 -0.40
CA GLU A 65 -10.71 3.66 0.04
C GLU A 65 -11.55 3.21 1.25
N ALA A 66 -11.61 4.04 2.29
CA ALA A 66 -12.55 3.85 3.38
C ALA A 66 -13.98 4.18 2.94
N THR A 67 -14.97 3.53 3.55
CA THR A 67 -16.38 3.87 3.36
C THR A 67 -17.00 4.38 4.66
N PRO A 68 -18.19 5.01 4.64
CA PRO A 68 -18.94 5.36 5.83
C PRO A 68 -19.26 4.15 6.73
N ARG A 69 -19.21 2.94 6.16
CA ARG A 69 -19.35 1.69 6.88
C ARG A 69 -17.98 1.13 7.22
N THR A 70 -17.66 1.08 8.52
CA THR A 70 -16.34 0.63 8.99
C THR A 70 -16.03 -0.84 8.71
N ASP A 71 -17.06 -1.65 8.40
CA ASP A 71 -16.90 -3.03 7.96
C ASP A 71 -16.63 -3.16 6.44
N TRP A 72 -16.50 -2.05 5.70
CA TRP A 72 -16.30 -2.05 4.24
C TRP A 72 -15.14 -1.17 3.81
N THR A 73 -14.41 -1.66 2.81
CA THR A 73 -13.42 -0.88 2.04
C THR A 73 -13.65 -1.09 0.55
N ILE A 74 -13.29 -0.10 -0.27
CA ILE A 74 -13.24 -0.24 -1.73
C ILE A 74 -11.80 -0.37 -2.17
N TRP A 75 -11.49 -1.42 -2.91
CA TRP A 75 -10.19 -1.69 -3.50
C TRP A 75 -10.29 -1.44 -4.98
N ARG A 76 -9.46 -0.52 -5.47
CA ARG A 76 -9.24 -0.33 -6.91
C ARG A 76 -7.88 -0.90 -7.25
N VAL A 77 -7.84 -1.80 -8.21
CA VAL A 77 -6.60 -2.44 -8.66
C VAL A 77 -6.41 -2.08 -10.12
N GLN A 78 -5.29 -1.47 -10.44
CA GLN A 78 -4.89 -1.17 -11.81
C GLN A 78 -3.63 -1.96 -12.14
N LEU A 79 -3.68 -2.68 -13.25
CA LEU A 79 -2.58 -3.41 -13.83
C LEU A 79 -2.11 -2.67 -15.09
N ASP A 80 -0.82 -2.34 -15.14
CA ASP A 80 -0.19 -1.69 -16.29
C ASP A 80 0.02 -2.70 -17.42
N ALA A 81 -1.06 -2.92 -18.16
CA ALA A 81 -1.09 -3.67 -19.41
C ALA A 81 -1.42 -2.73 -20.58
N THR A 82 -1.38 -3.25 -21.81
CA THR A 82 -1.80 -2.51 -23.01
C THR A 82 -2.93 -3.27 -23.70
N PRO A 83 -4.20 -2.85 -23.55
CA PRO A 83 -4.69 -1.73 -22.71
C PRO A 83 -4.61 -2.02 -21.19
N PRO A 84 -4.67 -0.97 -20.32
CA PRO A 84 -4.71 -1.17 -18.87
C PRO A 84 -5.92 -2.00 -18.43
N ILE A 85 -5.74 -2.78 -17.36
CA ILE A 85 -6.81 -3.59 -16.76
C ILE A 85 -7.12 -3.02 -15.38
N GLU A 86 -8.39 -2.68 -15.11
CA GLU A 86 -8.81 -2.02 -13.87
C GLU A 86 -9.99 -2.72 -13.18
N ALA A 87 -9.81 -3.17 -11.94
CA ALA A 87 -10.86 -3.79 -11.14
C ALA A 87 -11.27 -2.90 -9.96
N SER A 88 -12.54 -3.02 -9.56
CA SER A 88 -13.04 -2.46 -8.32
C SER A 88 -13.74 -3.55 -7.50
N TRP A 89 -13.31 -3.73 -6.27
CA TRP A 89 -13.85 -4.70 -5.32
C TRP A 89 -14.29 -3.98 -4.05
N ALA A 90 -15.44 -4.35 -3.51
CA ALA A 90 -15.79 -3.97 -2.15
C ALA A 90 -15.44 -5.15 -1.23
N LEU A 91 -14.55 -4.94 -0.26
CA LEU A 91 -14.20 -5.96 0.72
C LEU A 91 -14.96 -5.70 2.02
N ARG A 92 -15.81 -6.65 2.40
CA ARG A 92 -16.51 -6.63 3.68
C ARG A 92 -15.72 -7.44 4.71
N THR A 93 -15.42 -6.83 5.84
CA THR A 93 -14.76 -7.47 6.98
C THR A 93 -15.81 -7.98 7.97
N SER A 94 -15.65 -9.22 8.42
CA SER A 94 -16.46 -9.82 9.49
C SER A 94 -15.64 -10.79 10.32
N ASP A 95 -16.17 -11.18 11.47
CA ASP A 95 -15.70 -12.33 12.24
C ASP A 95 -16.64 -13.51 11.98
N ALA A 96 -16.09 -14.69 11.71
CA ALA A 96 -16.85 -15.93 11.63
C ALA A 96 -16.11 -17.02 12.40
N ASP A 97 -16.74 -17.53 13.46
CA ASP A 97 -16.17 -18.56 14.34
C ASP A 97 -14.79 -18.19 14.92
N GLY A 98 -14.57 -16.91 15.22
CA GLY A 98 -13.30 -16.39 15.74
C GLY A 98 -12.19 -16.25 14.69
N ALA A 99 -12.50 -16.47 13.41
CA ALA A 99 -11.63 -16.17 12.29
C ALA A 99 -12.00 -14.85 11.63
N LEU A 100 -10.99 -14.08 11.25
CA LEU A 100 -11.19 -12.88 10.43
C LEU A 100 -11.55 -13.31 9.01
N VAL A 101 -12.64 -12.76 8.49
CA VAL A 101 -13.12 -13.03 7.13
C VAL A 101 -13.21 -11.72 6.36
N TRP A 102 -12.57 -11.69 5.20
CA TRP A 102 -12.78 -10.64 4.19
C TRP A 102 -13.53 -11.24 3.02
N LEU A 103 -14.75 -10.75 2.78
CA LEU A 103 -15.62 -11.21 1.71
C LEU A 103 -15.56 -10.22 0.54
N PRO A 104 -15.00 -10.60 -0.61
CA PRO A 104 -15.00 -9.76 -1.79
C PRO A 104 -16.40 -9.65 -2.38
N HIS A 105 -16.74 -8.45 -2.87
CA HIS A 105 -17.94 -8.19 -3.61
C HIS A 105 -17.59 -7.50 -4.93
N ARG A 106 -18.31 -7.87 -5.99
CA ARG A 106 -18.23 -7.18 -7.30
C ARG A 106 -19.35 -6.17 -7.45
N ALA A 107 -19.11 -5.13 -8.23
CA ALA A 107 -20.14 -4.15 -8.55
C ALA A 107 -21.23 -4.77 -9.45
N LEU A 108 -22.48 -4.42 -9.18
CA LEU A 108 -23.67 -4.76 -9.99
C LEU A 108 -23.98 -3.70 -11.07
N VAL A 109 -23.43 -2.50 -10.91
CA VAL A 109 -23.67 -1.35 -11.78
C VAL A 109 -22.36 -0.80 -12.31
N ALA A 110 -22.42 -0.12 -13.46
CA ALA A 110 -21.30 0.67 -13.95
C ALA A 110 -21.12 1.90 -13.05
N GLY A 111 -19.97 2.00 -12.37
CA GLY A 111 -19.67 3.12 -11.48
C GLY A 111 -20.46 3.10 -10.16
N PRO A 112 -20.27 2.09 -9.30
CA PRO A 112 -20.91 2.08 -7.98
C PRO A 112 -20.47 3.29 -7.16
N GLY A 113 -21.36 3.76 -6.28
CA GLY A 113 -21.11 4.85 -5.35
C GLY A 113 -19.94 4.55 -4.42
N ARG A 114 -19.15 5.58 -4.11
CA ARG A 114 -17.94 5.51 -3.27
C ARG A 114 -17.93 6.64 -2.25
N GLY A 115 -17.03 6.56 -1.27
CA GLY A 115 -16.95 7.54 -0.19
C GLY A 115 -18.32 7.76 0.45
N ALA A 116 -18.75 9.02 0.59
CA ALA A 116 -20.05 9.35 1.19
C ALA A 116 -21.27 8.75 0.45
N ALA A 117 -21.14 8.41 -0.84
CA ALA A 117 -22.20 7.83 -1.66
C ALA A 117 -22.15 6.28 -1.71
N PHE A 118 -21.33 5.63 -0.89
CA PHE A 118 -21.22 4.17 -0.87
C PHE A 118 -22.55 3.51 -0.50
N ASP A 119 -23.02 2.59 -1.35
CA ASP A 119 -24.22 1.80 -1.14
C ASP A 119 -23.92 0.29 -1.34
N PRO A 120 -23.96 -0.53 -0.26
CA PRO A 120 -23.78 -1.98 -0.34
C PRO A 120 -24.72 -2.70 -1.31
N ALA A 121 -25.92 -2.16 -1.59
CA ALA A 121 -26.87 -2.79 -2.50
C ALA A 121 -26.38 -2.80 -3.96
N GLN A 122 -25.38 -1.99 -4.29
CA GLN A 122 -24.73 -1.96 -5.60
C GLN A 122 -23.64 -3.03 -5.76
N TRP A 123 -23.46 -3.89 -4.76
CA TRP A 123 -22.40 -4.89 -4.72
C TRP A 123 -22.97 -6.28 -4.43
N THR A 124 -22.43 -7.31 -5.09
CA THR A 124 -22.82 -8.71 -4.87
C THR A 124 -21.64 -9.53 -4.39
N ALA A 125 -21.88 -10.35 -3.37
CA ALA A 125 -20.87 -11.15 -2.69
C ALA A 125 -20.29 -12.24 -3.61
N LEU A 126 -19.01 -12.54 -3.40
CA LEU A 126 -18.30 -13.65 -4.01
C LEU A 126 -17.93 -14.67 -2.93
N ASP A 127 -18.93 -15.35 -2.37
CA ASP A 127 -18.77 -16.22 -1.19
C ASP A 127 -17.70 -17.30 -1.35
N ALA A 128 -17.57 -17.87 -2.56
CA ALA A 128 -16.55 -18.88 -2.85
C ALA A 128 -15.11 -18.33 -2.85
N CYS A 129 -14.96 -17.00 -2.85
CA CYS A 129 -13.69 -16.28 -2.79
C CYS A 129 -13.47 -15.59 -1.43
N ALA A 130 -14.23 -15.96 -0.39
CA ALA A 130 -14.03 -15.42 0.95
C ALA A 130 -12.60 -15.72 1.43
N LEU A 131 -11.86 -14.66 1.79
CA LEU A 131 -10.54 -14.79 2.40
C LEU A 131 -10.70 -14.99 3.90
N ARG A 132 -10.04 -16.01 4.44
CA ARG A 132 -10.10 -16.37 5.85
C ARG A 132 -8.70 -16.37 6.45
N GLY A 133 -8.61 -16.00 7.71
CA GLY A 133 -7.35 -16.03 8.43
C GLY A 133 -7.44 -15.29 9.75
N ARG A 134 -6.38 -14.56 10.09
CA ARG A 134 -6.23 -13.96 11.42
C ARG A 134 -5.64 -12.57 11.35
N ALA A 135 -6.07 -11.73 12.30
CA ALA A 135 -5.27 -10.58 12.70
C ALA A 135 -4.07 -11.08 13.51
N THR A 136 -2.92 -10.47 13.28
CA THR A 136 -1.70 -10.65 14.07
C THR A 136 -1.44 -9.37 14.86
N ALA A 137 -0.46 -9.40 15.77
CA ALA A 137 -0.03 -8.18 16.47
C ALA A 137 0.51 -7.09 15.52
N ARG A 138 0.90 -7.46 14.29
CA ARG A 138 1.54 -6.57 13.31
C ARG A 138 0.69 -6.27 12.08
N GLY A 139 -0.43 -6.97 11.90
CA GLY A 139 -1.33 -6.73 10.78
C GLY A 139 -2.30 -7.87 10.52
N VAL A 140 -2.48 -8.27 9.26
CA VAL A 140 -3.45 -9.31 8.86
C VAL A 140 -2.85 -10.28 7.85
N GLN A 141 -3.27 -11.54 7.93
CA GLN A 141 -2.94 -12.57 6.95
C GLN A 141 -4.22 -13.37 6.64
N LEU A 142 -4.62 -13.37 5.36
CA LEU A 142 -5.89 -13.88 4.88
C LEU A 142 -5.70 -14.58 3.54
N ALA A 143 -6.31 -15.75 3.37
CA ALA A 143 -6.27 -16.50 2.11
C ALA A 143 -7.64 -17.06 1.73
N ALA A 144 -7.95 -17.08 0.44
CA ALA A 144 -9.08 -17.77 -0.14
C ALA A 144 -8.69 -19.18 -0.58
N ASP A 145 -9.67 -20.07 -0.65
CA ASP A 145 -9.52 -21.33 -1.40
C ASP A 145 -9.58 -21.00 -2.91
N ALA A 146 -8.42 -21.10 -3.57
CA ALA A 146 -8.29 -20.80 -4.99
C ALA A 146 -9.18 -21.68 -5.87
N SER A 147 -9.39 -22.95 -5.47
CA SER A 147 -10.23 -23.90 -6.22
C SER A 147 -11.70 -23.54 -6.12
N ALA A 148 -12.17 -23.15 -4.94
CA ALA A 148 -13.54 -22.67 -4.75
C ALA A 148 -13.77 -21.37 -5.53
N CYS A 149 -12.81 -20.44 -5.48
CA CYS A 149 -12.92 -19.16 -6.15
C CYS A 149 -12.90 -19.28 -7.68
N ALA A 150 -12.16 -20.25 -8.24
CA ALA A 150 -12.11 -20.51 -9.68
C ALA A 150 -13.47 -20.84 -10.31
N VAL A 151 -14.42 -21.37 -9.53
CA VAL A 151 -15.80 -21.65 -9.99
C VAL A 151 -16.54 -20.36 -10.37
N LEU A 152 -16.23 -19.23 -9.71
CA LEU A 152 -16.89 -17.95 -9.97
C LEU A 152 -16.22 -17.13 -11.08
N ALA A 153 -14.93 -17.38 -11.37
CA ALA A 153 -14.14 -16.55 -12.27
C ALA A 153 -14.79 -16.32 -13.65
N PRO A 154 -15.38 -17.34 -14.33
CA PRO A 154 -16.04 -17.13 -15.62
C PRO A 154 -17.23 -16.15 -15.54
N GLY A 155 -17.99 -16.18 -14.44
CA GLY A 155 -19.15 -15.30 -14.24
C GLY A 155 -18.80 -13.86 -13.87
N VAL A 156 -17.57 -13.62 -13.40
CA VAL A 156 -17.02 -12.30 -13.05
C VAL A 156 -16.43 -11.60 -14.29
N GLY A 157 -15.98 -12.37 -15.28
CA GLY A 157 -15.38 -11.86 -16.51
C GLY A 157 -13.90 -11.50 -16.37
N PRO A 158 -13.34 -10.69 -17.28
CA PRO A 158 -11.90 -10.38 -17.31
C PRO A 158 -11.36 -9.82 -16.00
N MET A 159 -12.21 -9.12 -15.23
CA MET A 159 -11.80 -8.52 -13.97
C MET A 159 -11.42 -9.53 -12.90
N ALA A 160 -11.89 -10.77 -13.01
CA ALA A 160 -11.50 -11.86 -12.12
C ALA A 160 -9.97 -11.99 -12.00
N ALA A 161 -9.21 -11.64 -13.05
CA ALA A 161 -7.75 -11.64 -13.04
C ALA A 161 -7.15 -10.88 -11.85
N LEU A 162 -7.78 -9.77 -11.41
CA LEU A 162 -7.33 -8.90 -10.32
C LEU A 162 -8.09 -9.16 -9.01
N LEU A 163 -8.77 -10.30 -8.87
CA LEU A 163 -9.43 -10.68 -7.64
C LEU A 163 -8.39 -11.16 -6.62
N PRO A 164 -8.35 -10.62 -5.38
CA PRO A 164 -7.40 -11.07 -4.37
C PRO A 164 -7.70 -12.51 -3.91
N LEU A 165 -6.66 -13.33 -3.86
CA LEU A 165 -6.68 -14.70 -3.33
C LEU A 165 -5.89 -14.87 -2.04
N ASP A 166 -4.86 -14.05 -1.84
CA ASP A 166 -4.09 -13.99 -0.60
C ASP A 166 -3.76 -12.52 -0.31
N ILE A 167 -3.88 -12.12 0.95
CA ILE A 167 -3.55 -10.80 1.42
C ILE A 167 -2.76 -10.93 2.72
N GLU A 168 -1.55 -10.39 2.71
CA GLU A 168 -0.75 -10.15 3.89
C GLU A 168 -0.46 -8.66 3.99
N ARG A 169 -0.70 -8.09 5.17
CA ARG A 169 -0.45 -6.66 5.41
C ARG A 169 0.25 -6.49 6.74
N GLU A 170 1.32 -5.70 6.73
CA GLU A 170 2.09 -5.32 7.92
C GLU A 170 2.59 -3.89 7.76
N GLY A 171 2.14 -2.97 8.61
CA GLY A 171 2.48 -1.55 8.51
C GLY A 171 2.14 -0.94 7.13
N ASP A 172 3.18 -0.49 6.42
CA ASP A 172 3.09 0.08 5.06
C ASP A 172 3.24 -0.98 3.95
N ALA A 173 3.54 -2.24 4.29
CA ALA A 173 3.65 -3.32 3.32
C ALA A 173 2.29 -3.98 3.07
N LEU A 174 2.01 -4.24 1.79
CA LEU A 174 0.84 -4.96 1.32
C LEU A 174 1.30 -6.01 0.31
N HIS A 175 1.18 -7.28 0.65
CA HIS A 175 1.40 -8.39 -0.27
C HIS A 175 0.05 -8.92 -0.72
N VAL A 176 -0.14 -9.03 -2.04
CA VAL A 176 -1.39 -9.54 -2.61
C VAL A 176 -1.07 -10.56 -3.68
N ARG A 177 -1.68 -11.74 -3.57
CA ARG A 177 -1.74 -12.67 -4.69
C ARG A 177 -3.07 -12.49 -5.40
N PHE A 178 -3.05 -12.12 -6.67
CA PHE A 178 -4.25 -12.02 -7.49
C PHE A 178 -4.55 -13.36 -8.18
N TYR A 179 -5.78 -13.51 -8.67
CA TYR A 179 -6.20 -14.73 -9.38
C TYR A 179 -5.31 -15.06 -10.58
N VAL A 180 -4.85 -14.04 -11.32
CA VAL A 180 -3.97 -14.21 -12.49
C VAL A 180 -2.59 -14.79 -12.11
N ASP A 181 -2.16 -14.63 -10.87
CA ASP A 181 -0.85 -15.08 -10.40
C ASP A 181 -0.72 -16.60 -10.31
N GLN A 182 -1.85 -17.31 -10.33
CA GLN A 182 -1.86 -18.77 -10.41
C GLN A 182 -1.08 -19.30 -11.63
N ALA A 183 -1.03 -18.54 -12.72
CA ALA A 183 -0.24 -18.89 -13.90
C ALA A 183 1.28 -18.71 -13.70
N ARG A 184 1.70 -17.90 -12.71
CA ARG A 184 3.11 -17.60 -12.39
C ARG A 184 3.68 -18.51 -11.30
N GLY A 185 2.84 -19.24 -10.58
CA GLY A 185 3.23 -20.19 -9.53
C GLY A 185 2.54 -19.90 -8.19
N THR A 186 2.70 -20.82 -7.24
CA THR A 186 2.05 -20.70 -5.92
C THR A 186 2.57 -19.53 -5.09
N ASP A 187 3.84 -19.17 -5.30
CA ASP A 187 4.54 -18.14 -4.53
C ASP A 187 4.51 -16.77 -5.23
N ALA A 188 3.93 -16.70 -6.43
CA ALA A 188 3.78 -15.46 -7.15
C ALA A 188 2.79 -14.55 -6.42
N ARG A 189 3.24 -13.33 -6.11
CA ARG A 189 2.43 -12.29 -5.48
C ARG A 189 3.04 -10.93 -5.78
N GLU A 190 2.21 -9.90 -5.70
CA GLU A 190 2.67 -8.51 -5.72
C GLU A 190 3.08 -8.07 -4.33
N SER A 191 4.23 -7.40 -4.24
CA SER A 191 4.75 -6.81 -3.02
C SER A 191 4.68 -5.30 -3.14
N LEU A 192 3.57 -4.76 -2.68
CA LEU A 192 3.27 -3.35 -2.74
C LEU A 192 3.68 -2.65 -1.44
N ARG A 193 4.00 -1.36 -1.57
CA ARG A 193 4.20 -0.50 -0.40
C ARG A 193 3.30 0.72 -0.50
N ARG A 194 2.90 1.24 0.67
CA ARG A 194 2.10 2.44 0.75
C ARG A 194 2.84 3.63 0.15
N VAL A 195 2.19 4.30 -0.79
CA VAL A 195 2.67 5.51 -1.45
C VAL A 195 2.56 6.68 -0.47
N ARG A 196 3.67 7.38 -0.28
CA ARG A 196 3.76 8.65 0.45
C ARG A 196 3.89 9.77 -0.56
N ARG A 197 3.05 10.80 -0.41
CA ARG A 197 3.07 12.00 -1.24
C ARG A 197 4.13 12.99 -0.72
N TYR A 198 4.82 13.60 -1.68
CA TYR A 198 5.76 14.69 -1.48
C TYR A 198 5.33 15.87 -2.35
N GLU A 199 5.38 17.06 -1.78
CA GLU A 199 5.00 18.30 -2.42
C GLU A 199 6.12 19.34 -2.30
N GLY A 200 6.15 20.30 -3.21
CA GLY A 200 7.13 21.37 -3.13
C GLY A 200 7.28 22.14 -4.42
N TRP A 201 8.53 22.45 -4.76
CA TRP A 201 8.85 23.35 -5.87
C TRP A 201 9.99 22.84 -6.73
N ALA A 202 9.99 23.27 -7.98
CA ALA A 202 11.07 23.11 -8.92
C ALA A 202 11.36 24.44 -9.62
N ALA A 203 12.63 24.73 -9.88
CA ALA A 203 13.08 25.84 -10.71
C ALA A 203 13.99 25.30 -11.81
N LEU A 204 13.67 25.63 -13.05
CA LEU A 204 14.40 25.22 -14.25
C LEU A 204 14.92 26.45 -14.97
N ASN A 205 16.20 26.45 -15.34
CA ASN A 205 16.75 27.49 -16.20
C ASN A 205 16.36 27.24 -17.66
N GLY A 206 15.96 28.28 -18.40
CA GLY A 206 15.53 28.18 -19.79
C GLY A 206 16.60 27.65 -20.75
N ALA A 207 17.88 27.78 -20.40
CA ALA A 207 19.00 27.22 -21.17
C ALA A 207 19.32 25.76 -20.78
N GLY A 208 18.64 25.17 -19.80
CA GLY A 208 18.88 23.80 -19.37
C GLY A 208 20.34 23.58 -18.91
N PRO A 209 20.93 22.39 -19.15
CA PRO A 209 22.30 22.06 -18.73
C PRO A 209 23.40 23.01 -19.22
N THR A 210 23.14 23.83 -20.24
CA THR A 210 24.10 24.80 -20.79
C THR A 210 23.92 26.22 -20.23
N ALA A 211 23.09 26.39 -19.20
CA ALA A 211 22.88 27.67 -18.54
C ALA A 211 24.18 28.28 -18.00
N ALA A 212 24.41 29.55 -18.32
CA ALA A 212 25.48 30.33 -17.72
C ALA A 212 25.17 30.62 -16.23
N ALA A 213 26.22 30.76 -15.42
CA ALA A 213 26.09 30.99 -13.98
C ALA A 213 25.35 32.29 -13.62
N ASP A 214 25.34 33.28 -14.52
CA ASP A 214 24.65 34.56 -14.40
C ASP A 214 23.29 34.60 -15.10
N SER A 215 22.81 33.46 -15.62
CA SER A 215 21.49 33.36 -16.26
C SER A 215 20.36 33.58 -15.25
N ASN A 216 19.49 34.55 -15.56
CA ASN A 216 18.31 34.88 -14.76
C ASN A 216 17.01 34.30 -15.33
N ASP A 217 17.06 33.49 -16.39
CA ASP A 217 15.88 32.91 -17.03
C ASP A 217 15.38 31.66 -16.29
N TRP A 218 14.78 31.88 -15.11
CA TRP A 218 14.28 30.81 -14.25
C TRP A 218 12.77 30.61 -14.39
N HIS A 219 12.36 29.38 -14.63
CA HIS A 219 10.98 28.94 -14.67
C HIS A 219 10.68 28.14 -13.41
N THR A 220 9.87 28.71 -12.53
CA THR A 220 9.54 28.09 -11.24
C THR A 220 8.13 27.52 -11.26
N ASP A 221 8.01 26.30 -10.74
CA ASP A 221 6.76 25.64 -10.42
C ASP A 221 6.71 25.39 -8.91
N ARG A 222 5.60 25.72 -8.26
CA ARG A 222 5.37 25.54 -6.81
C ARG A 222 4.28 24.51 -6.52
N LYS A 223 3.85 23.76 -7.52
CA LYS A 223 2.77 22.76 -7.42
C LYS A 223 3.28 21.36 -7.71
N VAL A 224 4.59 21.13 -7.50
CA VAL A 224 5.18 19.81 -7.70
C VAL A 224 4.55 18.86 -6.67
N SER A 225 4.02 17.72 -7.13
CA SER A 225 3.47 16.67 -6.29
C SER A 225 3.82 15.30 -6.87
N LEU A 226 4.41 14.43 -6.05
CA LEU A 226 4.97 13.14 -6.45
C LEU A 226 4.70 12.08 -5.39
N GLY A 227 4.40 10.84 -5.83
CA GLY A 227 4.45 9.66 -4.96
C GLY A 227 5.87 9.10 -4.89
N ASN A 228 6.28 8.55 -3.75
CA ASN A 228 7.62 7.99 -3.56
C ASN A 228 7.83 6.57 -4.11
N GLU A 229 6.83 5.97 -4.74
CA GLU A 229 6.93 4.64 -5.35
C GLU A 229 6.90 4.76 -6.89
N GLY A 230 7.84 5.54 -7.47
CA GLY A 230 7.91 5.72 -8.92
C GLY A 230 7.10 6.88 -9.48
N GLY A 231 6.70 7.85 -8.64
CA GLY A 231 5.98 9.03 -9.10
C GLY A 231 6.84 9.87 -10.04
N ARG A 232 6.25 10.35 -11.14
CA ARG A 232 6.91 11.20 -12.15
C ARG A 232 6.19 12.54 -12.30
N TYR A 233 6.95 13.62 -12.43
CA TYR A 233 6.45 14.98 -12.63
C TYR A 233 7.18 15.64 -13.78
N ALA A 234 6.48 15.92 -14.87
CA ALA A 234 7.06 16.59 -16.02
C ALA A 234 7.33 18.07 -15.70
N LEU A 235 8.55 18.52 -15.90
CA LEU A 235 8.90 19.93 -15.75
C LEU A 235 8.45 20.68 -17.00
N ALA A 236 7.80 21.82 -16.79
CA ALA A 236 7.36 22.70 -17.87
C ALA A 236 7.91 24.11 -17.68
N TYR A 237 8.07 24.82 -18.78
CA TYR A 237 8.34 26.25 -18.76
C TYR A 237 7.10 27.02 -18.30
N ARG A 238 7.29 28.30 -17.95
CA ARG A 238 6.23 29.21 -17.47
C ARG A 238 5.06 29.37 -18.46
N ASP A 239 5.32 29.14 -19.75
CA ASP A 239 4.32 29.17 -20.82
C ASP A 239 3.60 27.81 -21.03
N GLY A 240 3.88 26.82 -20.19
CA GLY A 240 3.31 25.48 -20.26
C GLY A 240 3.98 24.54 -21.26
N ARG A 241 5.00 25.00 -22.01
CA ARG A 241 5.72 24.11 -22.93
C ARG A 241 6.53 23.07 -22.14
N PRO A 242 6.58 21.80 -22.61
CA PRO A 242 7.43 20.79 -22.01
C PRO A 242 8.90 21.21 -22.02
N SER A 243 9.61 20.99 -20.91
CA SER A 243 11.05 21.23 -20.86
C SER A 243 11.89 20.13 -21.50
N GLY A 244 11.31 18.92 -21.64
CA GLY A 244 12.05 17.71 -21.98
C GLY A 244 12.71 17.04 -20.77
N TYR A 245 12.43 17.52 -19.55
CA TYR A 245 12.91 16.92 -18.31
C TYR A 245 11.76 16.58 -17.38
N SER A 246 11.92 15.51 -16.62
CA SER A 246 11.01 15.11 -15.55
C SER A 246 11.75 14.88 -14.23
N LEU A 247 11.01 15.03 -13.14
CA LEU A 247 11.39 14.52 -11.83
C LEU A 247 10.85 13.10 -11.65
N LEU A 248 11.61 12.26 -10.95
CA LEU A 248 11.22 10.90 -10.59
C LEU A 248 11.59 10.64 -9.13
N LEU A 249 10.61 10.25 -8.32
CA LEU A 249 10.78 9.95 -6.90
C LEU A 249 10.48 8.47 -6.63
N GLU A 250 11.49 7.76 -6.14
CA GLU A 250 11.47 6.30 -6.00
C GLU A 250 12.04 5.89 -4.65
N ARG A 251 11.43 4.90 -4.00
CA ARG A 251 12.02 4.17 -2.89
C ARG A 251 12.54 2.85 -3.42
N LEU A 252 13.83 2.58 -3.28
CA LEU A 252 14.49 1.42 -3.87
C LEU A 252 15.47 0.79 -2.89
N SER A 253 15.74 -0.50 -3.04
CA SER A 253 16.77 -1.22 -2.29
C SER A 253 17.88 -1.68 -3.23
N TYR A 254 19.07 -1.10 -3.09
CA TYR A 254 20.19 -1.46 -3.96
C TYR A 254 20.73 -2.86 -3.64
N ARG A 255 21.10 -3.61 -4.69
CA ARG A 255 21.58 -5.00 -4.59
C ARG A 255 22.75 -5.16 -3.63
N ASP A 256 23.70 -4.23 -3.68
CA ASP A 256 24.89 -4.24 -2.83
C ASP A 256 24.50 -3.76 -1.43
N GLY A 257 24.17 -4.71 -0.56
CA GLY A 257 23.88 -4.46 0.86
C GLY A 257 22.40 -4.33 1.20
N ASN A 258 21.48 -4.44 0.23
CA ASN A 258 20.03 -4.33 0.45
C ASN A 258 19.67 -3.05 1.23
N VAL A 259 20.33 -1.94 0.88
CA VAL A 259 20.17 -0.66 1.58
C VAL A 259 18.99 0.07 0.96
N PRO A 260 17.88 0.25 1.68
CA PRO A 260 16.76 1.00 1.18
C PRO A 260 17.10 2.50 1.15
N VAL A 261 16.72 3.18 0.08
CA VAL A 261 16.88 4.64 -0.06
C VAL A 261 15.62 5.29 -0.62
N LEU A 262 15.45 6.58 -0.32
CA LEU A 262 14.59 7.48 -1.09
C LEU A 262 15.46 8.18 -2.13
N LYS A 263 15.10 8.11 -3.41
CA LYS A 263 15.88 8.63 -4.55
C LYS A 263 15.05 9.64 -5.33
N LEU A 264 15.58 10.85 -5.49
CA LEU A 264 15.04 11.90 -6.35
C LEU A 264 15.94 12.04 -7.58
N SER A 265 15.39 11.83 -8.77
CA SER A 265 16.12 11.87 -10.03
C SER A 265 15.61 12.98 -10.95
N VAL A 266 16.52 13.59 -11.71
CA VAL A 266 16.20 14.38 -12.91
C VAL A 266 16.39 13.49 -14.13
N VAL A 267 15.35 13.34 -14.93
CA VAL A 267 15.29 12.43 -16.08
C VAL A 267 15.16 13.23 -17.36
N ASP A 268 15.93 12.87 -18.37
CA ASP A 268 15.76 13.33 -19.74
C ASP A 268 14.61 12.54 -20.40
N ASP A 269 13.56 13.23 -20.84
CA ASP A 269 12.35 12.61 -21.37
C ASP A 269 12.56 11.96 -22.74
N ALA A 270 13.50 12.47 -23.54
CA ALA A 270 13.77 11.95 -24.88
C ALA A 270 14.47 10.59 -24.82
N THR A 271 15.37 10.41 -23.86
CA THR A 271 16.18 9.19 -23.71
C THR A 271 15.72 8.28 -22.58
N GLY A 272 14.91 8.79 -21.65
CA GLY A 272 14.54 8.10 -20.42
C GLY A 272 15.68 7.97 -19.41
N ARG A 273 16.85 8.58 -19.66
CA ARG A 273 18.03 8.44 -18.81
C ARG A 273 17.98 9.37 -17.61
N THR A 274 18.40 8.87 -16.46
CA THR A 274 18.69 9.72 -15.28
C THR A 274 19.94 10.55 -15.56
N LEU A 275 19.81 11.87 -15.46
CA LEU A 275 20.92 12.83 -15.62
C LEU A 275 21.70 12.98 -14.32
N ALA A 276 20.98 13.11 -13.21
CA ALA A 276 21.53 13.19 -11.87
C ALA A 276 20.47 12.75 -10.86
N TYR A 277 20.91 12.37 -9.66
CA TYR A 277 20.02 12.03 -8.57
C TYR A 277 20.61 12.44 -7.22
N ALA A 278 19.72 12.63 -6.25
CA ALA A 278 20.03 12.69 -4.83
C ALA A 278 19.38 11.50 -4.14
N TRP A 279 19.97 11.03 -3.05
CA TRP A 279 19.39 9.97 -2.23
C TRP A 279 19.39 10.38 -0.75
N ALA A 280 18.42 9.87 -0.02
CA ALA A 280 18.23 10.10 1.41
C ALA A 280 17.75 8.80 2.08
N ASN A 281 17.61 8.85 3.40
CA ASN A 281 16.93 7.79 4.15
C ASN A 281 15.50 7.59 3.60
N PRO A 282 14.99 6.34 3.47
CA PRO A 282 13.61 6.05 3.05
C PRO A 282 12.52 6.79 3.83
N GLU A 283 12.81 7.17 5.08
CA GLU A 283 11.91 7.88 5.99
C GLU A 283 12.14 9.40 6.01
N ALA A 284 13.04 9.92 5.18
CA ALA A 284 13.31 11.35 5.12
C ALA A 284 12.05 12.14 4.78
N THR A 285 11.72 13.15 5.59
CA THR A 285 10.55 14.01 5.36
C THR A 285 10.81 15.11 4.34
N SER A 286 12.05 15.27 3.88
CA SER A 286 12.45 16.26 2.89
C SER A 286 13.59 15.73 2.02
N ILE A 287 13.58 16.07 0.73
CA ILE A 287 14.66 15.76 -0.22
C ILE A 287 14.75 16.86 -1.28
N GLY A 288 15.97 17.15 -1.74
CA GLY A 288 16.18 18.16 -2.77
C GLY A 288 17.44 17.90 -3.59
N ILE A 289 17.53 18.59 -4.72
CA ILE A 289 18.70 18.53 -5.62
C ILE A 289 18.93 19.91 -6.24
N ASN A 290 20.19 20.28 -6.43
CA ASN A 290 20.59 21.49 -7.15
C ASN A 290 21.71 21.16 -8.12
N LEU A 291 21.46 21.37 -9.42
CA LEU A 291 22.39 21.11 -10.51
C LEU A 291 22.90 22.40 -11.18
N GLY A 292 22.64 23.56 -10.60
CA GLY A 292 22.96 24.87 -11.17
C GLY A 292 21.96 25.35 -12.24
N TRP A 293 21.34 24.43 -12.98
CA TRP A 293 20.30 24.73 -13.98
C TRP A 293 18.92 24.15 -13.63
N VAL A 294 18.86 23.20 -12.69
CA VAL A 294 17.64 22.69 -12.07
C VAL A 294 17.81 22.70 -10.57
N GLN A 295 16.78 23.16 -9.87
CA GLN A 295 16.69 23.14 -8.42
C GLN A 295 15.34 22.58 -8.00
N VAL A 296 15.33 21.69 -7.02
CA VAL A 296 14.12 21.05 -6.53
C VAL A 296 14.20 20.93 -5.01
N GLY A 297 13.10 21.26 -4.35
CA GLY A 297 12.88 20.95 -2.94
C GLY A 297 11.52 20.30 -2.75
N LEU A 298 11.49 19.13 -2.12
CA LEU A 298 10.29 18.36 -1.82
C LEU A 298 10.21 18.08 -0.33
N GLU A 299 9.00 18.15 0.22
CA GLU A 299 8.67 17.80 1.59
C GLU A 299 7.49 16.84 1.61
N SER A 300 7.44 15.94 2.59
CA SER A 300 6.34 15.01 2.73
C SER A 300 5.04 15.77 3.04
N SER A 301 3.96 15.45 2.32
CA SER A 301 2.65 16.11 2.51
C SER A 301 2.12 15.98 3.94
N ALA A 302 2.49 14.90 4.67
CA ALA A 302 2.13 14.73 6.07
C ALA A 302 2.77 15.76 7.01
N THR A 303 3.90 16.36 6.60
CA THR A 303 4.57 17.44 7.35
C THR A 303 3.94 18.80 7.04
N ILE A 304 3.57 19.02 5.77
CA ILE A 304 2.94 20.27 5.30
C ILE A 304 1.50 20.39 5.83
N HIS A 305 0.77 19.29 5.80
CA HIS A 305 -0.61 19.16 6.28
C HIS A 305 -0.66 18.14 7.41
N PRO A 306 -0.24 18.50 8.63
CA PRO A 306 -0.46 17.63 9.77
C PRO A 306 -1.96 17.42 9.89
N ALA A 307 -2.40 16.16 9.89
CA ALA A 307 -3.81 15.82 10.05
C ALA A 307 -4.34 16.57 11.28
N SER A 308 -5.29 17.49 11.06
CA SER A 308 -5.99 18.12 12.18
C SER A 308 -6.75 17.03 12.93
N PRO A 309 -6.58 16.93 14.26
CA PRO A 309 -7.17 15.85 15.06
C PRO A 309 -8.70 15.87 15.02
#